data_AF-A0A8W8JGE0-F1
#
_entry.id   AF-A0A8W8JGE0-F1
#
_cell.length_a   1.000
_cell.length_b   1.000
_cell.length_c   1.000
_cell.angle_alpha   90.00
_cell.angle_beta   90.00
_cell.angle_gamma   90.00
#
_symmetry.space_group_name_H-M   'P 1'
#
loop_
_entity.id
_entity.type
_entity.pdbx_description
1 polymer ?
#
loop_
_entity_poly.entity_id
_entity_poly.type
_entity_poly.pdbx_seq_one_letter_code
_entity_poly.pdbx_strand_id
1 'polypeptide(L)'
;MVQWLTEQIQEDSMDNAVSDNIRCLQREHVLQQVRRYRIFEEGLIPITSDHLPVLAEFRFSCTHQFLNRSNAKFPAWHKASADAIVAYTTSMRHVLEIEITVPSSTHTGRHEHFVDDLVSTLTKSATHNIPHSGYNPHTRPGWTKDVKHLHTKEREMRRIWLAEGRPRGMILEFYRNYKRAKRHFRVALDNKFNNYMKSVYHDLDTRSRM
;
A
#
# COMPACT_ATOMS: atom_id res chain seq x y z
N MET A 1 9.95 28.48 32.45
CA MET A 1 9.00 27.36 32.20
C MET A 1 9.33 26.65 30.89
N VAL A 2 9.49 27.35 29.76
CA VAL A 2 10.06 26.76 28.51
C VAL A 2 11.47 26.21 28.77
N GLN A 3 12.34 27.00 29.42
CA GLN A 3 13.71 26.61 29.80
C GLN A 3 13.80 25.35 30.67
N TRP A 4 12.86 25.18 31.61
CA TRP A 4 12.84 24.03 32.53
C TRP A 4 12.38 22.74 31.82
N LEU A 5 11.45 22.86 30.88
CA LEU A 5 11.09 21.76 29.98
C LEU A 5 12.25 21.42 29.03
N THR A 6 13.03 22.40 28.58
CA THR A 6 14.21 22.16 27.75
C THR A 6 15.31 21.40 28.51
N GLU A 7 15.52 21.72 29.78
CA GLU A 7 16.55 21.10 30.64
C GLU A 7 16.21 19.66 31.03
N GLN A 8 14.95 19.35 31.39
CA GLN A 8 14.52 17.99 31.72
C GLN A 8 14.53 17.03 30.52
N ILE A 9 14.44 17.55 29.28
CA ILE A 9 14.45 16.74 28.05
C ILE A 9 15.89 16.41 27.61
N GLN A 10 16.88 17.19 28.06
CA GLN A 10 18.28 17.04 27.67
C GLN A 10 18.99 15.88 28.42
N GLU A 11 18.55 15.55 29.64
CA GLU A 11 19.10 14.44 30.43
C GLU A 11 18.71 13.04 29.90
N ASP A 12 17.56 12.91 29.21
CA ASP A 12 17.07 11.64 28.65
C ASP A 12 17.63 11.30 27.24
N SER A 13 18.47 12.17 26.66
CA SER A 13 18.84 12.18 25.24
C SER A 13 20.30 11.75 24.96
N MET A 14 20.85 10.79 25.72
CA MET A 14 22.22 10.30 25.49
C MET A 14 22.35 9.01 24.66
N ASP A 15 21.26 8.42 24.17
CA ASP A 15 21.31 7.17 23.38
C ASP A 15 20.57 7.29 22.02
N ASN A 16 21.36 7.39 20.94
CA ASN A 16 21.00 7.40 19.50
C ASN A 16 20.55 8.73 18.86
N ALA A 17 21.56 9.58 18.59
CA ALA A 17 21.46 10.89 17.93
C ALA A 17 20.60 10.97 16.64
N VAL A 18 20.48 9.91 15.83
CA VAL A 18 19.68 9.95 14.58
C VAL A 18 18.19 9.74 14.85
N SER A 19 17.84 8.83 15.77
CA SER A 19 16.44 8.63 16.19
C SER A 19 15.94 9.83 16.99
N ASP A 20 16.84 10.42 17.79
CA ASP A 20 16.55 11.57 18.63
C ASP A 20 16.36 12.84 17.80
N ASN A 21 17.14 13.06 16.74
CA ASN A 21 16.92 14.19 15.83
C ASN A 21 15.54 14.14 15.15
N ILE A 22 15.11 12.96 14.71
CA ILE A 22 13.78 12.78 14.09
C ILE A 22 12.67 12.98 15.13
N ARG A 23 12.82 12.43 16.35
CA ARG A 23 11.87 12.64 17.45
C ARG A 23 11.84 14.09 17.91
N CYS A 24 12.98 14.78 17.94
CA CYS A 24 13.10 16.18 18.34
C CYS A 24 12.40 17.09 17.32
N LEU A 25 12.61 16.86 16.02
CA LEU A 25 11.92 17.59 14.95
C LEU A 25 10.40 17.34 14.95
N GLN A 26 9.97 16.09 15.17
CA GLN A 26 8.55 15.76 15.33
C GLN A 26 7.95 16.41 16.58
N ARG A 27 8.68 16.46 17.70
CA ARG A 27 8.26 17.10 18.96
C ARG A 27 8.14 18.61 18.82
N GLU A 28 9.09 19.29 18.18
CA GLU A 28 9.01 20.74 17.92
C GLU A 28 7.81 21.08 17.03
N HIS A 29 7.59 20.30 15.97
CA HIS A 29 6.44 20.51 15.07
C HIS A 29 5.12 20.32 15.81
N VAL A 30 5.00 19.31 16.67
CA VAL A 30 3.80 19.06 17.49
C VAL A 30 3.58 20.17 18.52
N LEU A 31 4.65 20.68 19.14
CA LEU A 31 4.58 21.81 20.08
C LEU A 31 4.09 23.10 19.40
N GLN A 32 4.47 23.33 18.14
CA GLN A 32 3.97 24.47 17.34
C GLN A 32 2.47 24.36 17.00
N GLN A 33 1.88 23.16 17.06
CA GLN A 33 0.45 22.93 16.81
C GLN A 33 -0.40 22.95 18.09
N VAL A 34 0.21 23.17 19.26
CA VAL A 34 -0.51 23.32 20.53
C VAL A 34 -1.26 24.65 20.52
N ARG A 35 -2.59 24.57 20.47
CA ARG A 35 -3.47 25.72 20.54
C ARG A 35 -3.74 26.15 21.98
N ARG A 36 -3.84 25.17 22.89
CA ARG A 36 -4.14 25.41 24.29
C ARG A 36 -3.45 24.37 25.16
N TYR A 37 -2.86 24.83 26.24
CA TYR A 37 -2.30 23.99 27.28
C TYR A 37 -2.76 24.50 28.64
N ARG A 38 -3.28 23.62 29.49
CA ARG A 38 -3.72 23.96 30.84
C ARG A 38 -3.49 22.79 31.80
N ILE A 39 -2.87 23.09 32.92
CA ILE A 39 -2.82 22.20 34.08
C ILE A 39 -3.97 22.62 35.01
N PHE A 40 -4.75 21.66 35.49
CA PHE A 40 -5.84 21.94 36.42
C PHE A 40 -5.30 21.89 37.85
N GLU A 41 -5.63 22.91 38.63
CA GLU A 41 -5.30 22.97 40.05
C GLU A 41 -6.14 21.95 40.83
N GLU A 42 -5.60 21.55 41.97
CA GLU A 42 -6.22 20.60 42.88
C GLU A 42 -7.59 21.11 43.36
N GLY A 43 -8.60 20.23 43.35
CA GLY A 43 -9.97 20.55 43.78
C GLY A 43 -10.90 21.11 42.71
N LEU A 44 -10.42 21.46 41.51
CA LEU A 44 -11.28 21.90 40.39
C LEU A 44 -12.03 20.77 39.69
N ILE A 45 -11.49 19.55 39.75
CA ILE A 45 -12.09 18.33 39.22
C ILE A 45 -12.01 17.29 40.36
N PRO A 46 -13.10 16.57 40.68
CA PRO A 46 -13.03 15.47 41.64
C PRO A 46 -12.13 14.37 41.06
N ILE A 47 -10.92 14.26 41.58
CA ILE A 47 -9.92 13.28 41.12
C ILE A 47 -9.76 12.18 42.18
N THR A 48 -9.60 10.95 41.72
CA THR A 48 -9.24 9.77 42.53
C THR A 48 -7.72 9.51 42.51
N SER A 49 -6.94 10.45 41.95
CA SER A 49 -5.50 10.36 41.76
C SER A 49 -4.83 11.58 42.36
N ASP A 50 -3.60 11.39 42.81
CA ASP A 50 -2.63 12.38 43.29
C ASP A 50 -1.94 13.16 42.15
N HIS A 51 -2.22 12.84 40.88
CA HIS A 51 -1.71 13.57 39.72
C HIS A 51 -2.66 14.69 39.27
N LEU A 52 -2.10 15.85 38.91
CA LEU A 52 -2.87 16.96 38.35
C LEU A 52 -3.26 16.69 36.89
N PRO A 53 -4.54 16.85 36.51
CA PRO A 53 -4.97 16.71 35.13
C PRO A 53 -4.30 17.75 34.22
N VAL A 54 -3.90 17.32 33.02
CA VAL A 54 -3.34 18.18 31.98
C VAL A 54 -4.22 18.12 30.74
N LEU A 55 -4.60 19.28 30.20
CA LEU A 55 -5.27 19.41 28.91
C LEU A 55 -4.33 20.06 27.92
N ALA A 56 -4.16 19.38 26.78
CA ALA A 56 -3.50 19.90 25.60
C ALA A 56 -4.46 19.79 24.41
N GLU A 57 -4.73 20.91 23.75
CA GLU A 57 -5.52 20.98 22.52
C GLU A 57 -4.57 21.22 21.36
N PHE A 58 -4.62 20.35 20.35
CA PHE A 58 -3.80 20.45 19.15
C PHE A 58 -4.69 20.69 17.94
N ARG A 59 -4.22 21.50 16.99
CA ARG A 59 -4.90 21.67 15.71
C ARG A 59 -4.03 21.08 14.61
N PHE A 60 -4.52 20.01 13.99
CA PHE A 60 -3.87 19.42 12.82
C PHE A 60 -4.73 19.61 11.58
N SER A 61 -4.08 19.91 10.46
CA SER A 61 -4.72 19.84 9.15
C SER A 61 -4.56 18.43 8.61
N CYS A 62 -5.64 17.64 8.64
CA CYS A 62 -5.64 16.31 8.04
C CYS A 62 -5.89 16.44 6.53
N THR A 63 -4.96 15.97 5.72
CA THR A 63 -5.18 15.84 4.27
C THR A 63 -5.89 14.52 3.99
N HIS A 64 -7.09 14.58 3.41
CA HIS A 64 -7.74 13.39 2.88
C HIS A 64 -7.08 13.02 1.57
N GLN A 65 -6.26 11.97 1.58
CA GLN A 65 -5.79 11.35 0.35
C GLN A 65 -6.94 10.53 -0.26
N PHE A 66 -7.59 11.08 -1.29
CA PHE A 66 -8.53 10.31 -2.08
C PHE A 66 -7.74 9.31 -2.92
N LEU A 67 -8.01 8.02 -2.73
CA LEU A 67 -7.55 6.98 -3.66
C LEU A 67 -8.21 7.22 -5.00
N ASN A 68 -7.57 8.02 -5.85
CA ASN A 68 -8.06 8.29 -7.19
C ASN A 68 -7.89 6.98 -7.98
N ARG A 69 -9.00 6.26 -8.18
CA ARG A 69 -9.06 5.04 -9.00
C ARG A 69 -8.99 5.39 -10.49
N SER A 70 -8.08 6.28 -10.88
CA SER A 70 -7.71 6.36 -12.28
C SER A 70 -7.22 4.97 -12.68
N ASN A 71 -7.52 4.54 -13.91
CA ASN A 71 -6.99 3.31 -14.49
C ASN A 71 -5.47 3.44 -14.65
N ALA A 72 -4.76 3.54 -13.54
CA ALA A 72 -3.34 3.74 -13.47
C ALA A 72 -2.71 2.50 -14.12
N LYS A 73 -2.17 2.72 -15.31
CA LYS A 73 -1.34 1.77 -15.99
C LYS A 73 -0.03 1.74 -15.21
N PHE A 74 0.14 0.68 -14.43
CA PHE A 74 1.35 0.50 -13.66
C PHE A 74 2.42 -0.18 -14.52
N PRO A 75 3.69 0.25 -14.40
CA PRO A 75 4.82 -0.44 -15.01
C PRO A 75 4.81 -1.92 -14.61
N ALA A 76 4.74 -2.80 -15.60
CA ALA A 76 4.79 -4.25 -15.43
C ALA A 76 6.25 -4.71 -15.52
N TRP A 77 7.01 -4.47 -14.45
CA TRP A 77 8.44 -4.81 -14.37
C TRP A 77 8.77 -6.25 -14.75
N HIS A 78 7.90 -7.20 -14.39
CA HIS A 78 8.04 -8.62 -14.76
C HIS A 78 7.94 -8.91 -16.27
N LYS A 79 7.54 -7.92 -17.09
CA LYS A 79 7.48 -8.00 -18.56
C LYS A 79 8.54 -7.13 -19.24
N ALA A 80 9.37 -6.42 -18.48
CA ALA A 80 10.40 -5.56 -19.05
C ALA A 80 11.46 -6.42 -19.72
N SER A 81 11.80 -6.08 -20.97
CA SER A 81 12.99 -6.64 -21.63
C SER A 81 14.26 -6.04 -21.02
N ALA A 82 15.41 -6.68 -21.26
CA ALA A 82 16.70 -6.12 -20.87
C ALA A 82 16.90 -4.71 -21.44
N ASP A 83 16.53 -4.50 -22.71
CA ASP A 83 16.63 -3.20 -23.38
C ASP A 83 15.75 -2.13 -22.73
N ALA A 84 14.52 -2.50 -22.31
CA ALA A 84 13.62 -1.59 -21.62
C ALA A 84 14.17 -1.14 -20.25
N ILE A 85 14.87 -2.04 -19.54
CA ILE A 85 15.54 -1.73 -18.27
C ILE A 85 16.73 -0.81 -18.50
N VAL A 86 17.51 -1.03 -19.57
CA VAL A 86 18.61 -0.15 -19.96
C VAL A 86 18.10 1.24 -20.37
N ALA A 87 17.01 1.30 -21.13
CA ALA A 87 16.38 2.56 -21.52
C ALA A 87 15.83 3.33 -20.31
N TYR A 88 15.19 2.62 -19.37
CA TYR A 88 14.74 3.20 -18.09
C TYR A 88 15.90 3.80 -17.29
N THR A 89 16.98 3.03 -17.08
CA THR A 89 18.13 3.49 -16.29
C THR A 89 18.85 4.65 -16.94
N THR A 90 18.97 4.65 -18.27
CA THR A 90 19.57 5.75 -19.04
C THR A 90 18.70 7.02 -18.95
N SER A 91 17.39 6.89 -19.15
CA SER A 91 16.44 7.99 -19.03
C SER A 91 16.42 8.59 -17.62
N MET A 92 16.38 7.74 -16.60
CA MET A 92 16.42 8.17 -15.20
C MET A 92 17.71 8.92 -14.89
N ARG A 93 18.88 8.37 -15.27
CA ARG A 93 20.17 8.99 -15.02
C ARG A 93 20.28 10.38 -15.67
N HIS A 94 19.83 10.50 -16.92
CA HIS A 94 19.83 11.77 -17.63
C HIS A 94 19.00 12.85 -16.91
N VAL A 95 17.82 12.50 -16.40
CA VAL A 95 16.96 13.45 -15.69
C VAL A 95 17.52 13.80 -14.31
N LEU A 96 18.04 12.83 -13.56
CA LEU A 96 18.64 13.07 -12.23
C LEU A 96 19.92 13.93 -12.32
N GLU A 97 20.77 13.70 -13.32
CA GLU A 97 22.00 14.48 -13.51
C GLU A 97 21.68 15.94 -13.90
N ILE A 98 20.65 16.18 -14.70
CA ILE A 98 20.27 17.52 -15.18
C ILE A 98 19.42 18.30 -14.17
N GLU A 99 18.40 17.69 -13.58
CA GLU A 99 17.40 18.41 -12.77
C GLU A 99 17.76 18.49 -11.28
N ILE A 100 18.49 17.52 -10.74
CA ILE A 100 18.69 17.40 -9.29
C ILE A 100 20.09 17.85 -8.85
N THR A 101 21.08 17.85 -9.74
CA THR A 101 22.49 18.13 -9.38
C THR A 101 22.85 19.62 -9.39
N VAL A 102 21.96 20.53 -9.83
CA VAL A 102 22.21 21.98 -9.76
C VAL A 102 21.86 22.50 -8.36
N PRO A 103 22.83 22.89 -7.52
CA PRO A 103 22.56 23.36 -6.18
C PRO A 103 22.11 24.81 -6.27
N SER A 104 20.82 25.06 -6.49
CA SER A 104 20.25 26.39 -6.20
C SER A 104 20.29 26.58 -4.69
N SER A 105 21.30 27.29 -4.23
CA SER A 105 21.49 27.76 -2.87
C SER A 105 20.23 28.42 -2.31
N THR A 106 20.00 28.23 -1.01
CA THR A 106 19.01 28.88 -0.13
C THR A 106 17.54 28.47 -0.31
N HIS A 107 17.05 27.52 0.51
CA HIS A 107 15.78 27.65 1.27
C HIS A 107 15.43 26.34 2.02
N THR A 108 15.08 26.47 3.30
CA THR A 108 14.77 25.42 4.29
C THR A 108 13.42 24.71 4.11
N GLY A 109 12.92 24.57 2.87
CA GLY A 109 11.66 23.88 2.53
C GLY A 109 11.80 22.79 1.45
N ARG A 110 13.03 22.44 1.07
CA ARG A 110 13.31 21.69 -0.18
C ARG A 110 13.19 20.16 -0.05
N HIS A 111 13.18 19.60 1.15
CA HIS A 111 13.21 18.14 1.33
C HIS A 111 11.93 17.44 0.90
N GLU A 112 10.75 18.03 1.20
CA GLU A 112 9.47 17.45 0.80
C GLU A 112 9.29 17.50 -0.73
N HIS A 113 9.62 18.63 -1.35
CA HIS A 113 9.59 18.77 -2.81
C HIS A 113 10.62 17.90 -3.52
N PHE A 114 11.79 17.68 -2.93
CA PHE A 114 12.80 16.78 -3.49
C PHE A 114 12.30 15.33 -3.61
N VAL A 115 11.60 14.83 -2.58
CA VAL A 115 11.04 13.48 -2.61
C VAL A 115 9.96 13.37 -3.68
N ASP A 116 9.10 14.38 -3.78
CA ASP A 116 8.05 14.43 -4.80
C ASP A 116 8.63 14.50 -6.23
N ASP A 117 9.65 15.32 -6.45
CA ASP A 117 10.36 15.46 -7.73
C ASP A 117 11.07 14.15 -8.10
N LEU A 118 11.74 13.52 -7.14
CA LEU A 118 12.37 12.21 -7.33
C LEU A 118 11.34 11.14 -7.70
N VAL A 119 10.24 11.04 -6.96
CA VAL A 119 9.17 10.08 -7.22
C VAL A 119 8.52 10.34 -8.58
N SER A 120 8.29 11.61 -8.93
CA SER A 120 7.76 12.04 -10.21
C SER A 120 8.67 11.62 -11.36
N THR A 121 9.98 11.86 -11.25
CA THR A 121 10.98 11.49 -12.25
C THR A 121 11.09 9.99 -12.42
N LEU A 122 11.21 9.24 -11.32
CA LEU A 122 11.25 7.77 -11.35
C LEU A 122 9.99 7.20 -12.01
N THR A 123 8.82 7.74 -11.67
CA THR A 123 7.54 7.31 -12.21
C THR A 123 7.44 7.61 -13.70
N LYS A 124 7.80 8.83 -14.15
CA LYS A 124 7.79 9.21 -15.56
C LYS A 124 8.71 8.32 -16.39
N SER A 125 9.98 8.15 -15.97
CA SER A 125 10.92 7.28 -16.67
C SER A 125 10.44 5.84 -16.73
N ALA A 126 9.86 5.32 -15.65
CA ALA A 126 9.28 3.98 -15.64
C ALA A 126 8.08 3.89 -16.60
N THR A 127 7.19 4.89 -16.62
CA THR A 127 6.04 4.88 -17.52
C THR A 127 6.39 4.99 -18.99
N HIS A 128 7.53 5.59 -19.34
CA HIS A 128 7.93 5.74 -20.74
C HIS A 128 8.63 4.49 -21.29
N ASN A 129 9.42 3.82 -20.45
CA ASN A 129 10.33 2.77 -20.88
C ASN A 129 9.82 1.35 -20.54
N ILE A 130 9.07 1.21 -19.45
CA ILE A 130 8.61 -0.09 -18.97
C ILE A 130 7.21 -0.39 -19.52
N PRO A 131 6.97 -1.60 -20.07
CA PRO A 131 5.67 -1.97 -20.56
C PRO A 131 4.63 -1.92 -19.44
N HIS A 132 3.43 -1.48 -19.78
CA HIS A 132 2.33 -1.35 -18.82
C HIS A 132 1.46 -2.59 -18.77
N SER A 133 0.96 -2.92 -17.58
CA SER A 133 -0.20 -3.80 -17.45
C SER A 133 -1.41 -3.03 -16.96
N GLY A 134 -2.52 -3.15 -17.67
CA GLY A 134 -3.80 -2.71 -17.12
C GLY A 134 -4.14 -3.55 -15.90
N TYR A 135 -4.41 -2.88 -14.78
CA TYR A 135 -5.07 -3.54 -13.65
C TYR A 135 -6.45 -4.00 -14.14
N ASN A 136 -6.73 -5.30 -14.05
CA ASN A 136 -8.07 -5.82 -14.33
C ASN A 136 -8.79 -6.04 -13.00
N PRO A 137 -9.59 -5.06 -12.52
CA PRO A 137 -10.30 -5.14 -11.24
C PRO A 137 -11.29 -6.31 -11.18
N HIS A 138 -11.67 -6.87 -12.33
CA HIS A 138 -12.59 -8.01 -12.41
C HIS A 138 -11.88 -9.37 -12.36
N THR A 139 -10.55 -9.39 -12.24
CA THR A 139 -9.82 -10.65 -12.04
C THR A 139 -10.01 -11.07 -10.60
N ARG A 140 -11.00 -11.94 -10.36
CA ARG A 140 -11.24 -12.54 -9.05
C ARG A 140 -9.93 -13.15 -8.51
N PRO A 141 -9.56 -12.94 -7.24
CA PRO A 141 -8.41 -13.61 -6.66
C PRO A 141 -8.52 -15.13 -6.83
N GLY A 142 -7.42 -15.78 -7.18
CA GLY A 142 -7.40 -17.20 -7.54
C GLY A 142 -7.80 -17.53 -8.99
N TRP A 143 -8.13 -16.54 -9.84
CA TRP A 143 -8.42 -16.76 -11.26
C TRP A 143 -7.15 -17.00 -12.10
N THR A 144 -6.53 -18.16 -11.90
CA THR A 144 -5.31 -18.58 -12.60
C THR A 144 -5.59 -19.12 -14.00
N LYS A 145 -4.53 -19.33 -14.81
CA LYS A 145 -4.64 -20.01 -16.12
C LYS A 145 -5.31 -21.38 -15.99
N ASP A 146 -4.99 -22.15 -14.95
CA ASP A 146 -5.59 -23.46 -14.68
C ASP A 146 -7.10 -23.35 -14.41
N VAL A 147 -7.50 -22.41 -13.56
CA VAL A 147 -8.92 -22.16 -13.23
C VAL A 147 -9.68 -21.69 -14.48
N LYS A 148 -9.06 -20.85 -15.30
CA LYS A 148 -9.61 -20.44 -16.60
C LYS A 148 -9.82 -21.64 -17.52
N HIS A 149 -8.86 -22.54 -17.63
CA HIS A 149 -8.99 -23.76 -18.43
C HIS A 149 -10.14 -24.65 -17.94
N LEU A 150 -10.25 -24.87 -16.63
CA LEU A 150 -11.34 -25.65 -16.02
C LEU A 150 -12.70 -24.98 -16.22
N HIS A 151 -12.78 -23.64 -16.15
CA HIS A 151 -14.01 -22.90 -16.43
C HIS A 151 -14.43 -23.04 -17.90
N THR A 152 -13.49 -22.97 -18.85
CA THR A 152 -13.77 -23.22 -20.27
C THR A 152 -14.35 -24.62 -20.48
N LYS A 153 -13.73 -25.64 -19.86
CA LYS A 153 -14.20 -27.03 -19.91
C LYS A 153 -15.58 -27.21 -19.27
N GLU A 154 -15.85 -26.53 -18.16
CA GLU A 154 -17.19 -26.50 -17.52
C GLU A 154 -18.25 -25.95 -18.48
N ARG A 155 -17.97 -24.82 -19.14
CA ARG A 155 -18.89 -24.19 -20.08
C ARG A 155 -19.13 -25.05 -21.32
N GLU A 156 -18.11 -25.73 -21.81
CA GLU A 156 -18.23 -26.70 -22.90
C GLU A 156 -19.15 -27.85 -22.54
N MET A 157 -18.92 -28.51 -21.40
CA MET A 157 -19.77 -29.62 -20.95
C MET A 157 -21.21 -29.15 -20.66
N ARG A 158 -21.37 -27.92 -20.15
CA ARG A 158 -22.69 -27.31 -19.98
C ARG A 158 -23.40 -27.12 -21.33
N ARG A 159 -22.69 -26.69 -22.37
CA ARG A 159 -23.25 -26.52 -23.72
C ARG A 159 -23.76 -27.84 -24.28
N ILE A 160 -22.97 -28.91 -24.15
CA ILE A 160 -23.36 -30.26 -24.57
C ILE A 160 -24.61 -30.71 -23.80
N TRP A 161 -24.60 -30.59 -22.46
CA TRP A 161 -25.77 -30.93 -21.64
C TRP A 161 -27.04 -30.14 -22.01
N LEU A 162 -26.90 -28.87 -22.40
CA LEU A 162 -28.02 -28.05 -22.86
C LEU A 162 -28.56 -28.52 -24.22
N ALA A 163 -27.68 -28.90 -25.15
CA ALA A 163 -28.05 -29.39 -26.47
C ALA A 163 -28.85 -30.70 -26.38
N GLU A 164 -28.52 -31.57 -25.42
CA GLU A 164 -29.19 -32.85 -25.16
C GLU A 164 -30.56 -32.72 -24.45
N GLY A 165 -31.08 -31.50 -24.26
CA GLY A 165 -32.38 -31.27 -23.63
C GLY A 165 -32.36 -31.20 -22.11
N ARG A 166 -31.20 -30.91 -21.50
CA ARG A 166 -31.00 -30.78 -20.04
C ARG A 166 -31.37 -32.04 -19.24
N PRO A 167 -30.99 -33.24 -19.70
CA PRO A 167 -31.37 -34.48 -19.05
C PRO A 167 -30.80 -34.55 -17.62
N ARG A 168 -31.55 -35.12 -16.68
CA ARG A 168 -31.14 -35.24 -15.28
C ARG A 168 -30.88 -36.70 -14.92
N GLY A 169 -29.82 -36.95 -14.15
CA GLY A 169 -29.50 -38.26 -13.61
C GLY A 169 -28.04 -38.63 -13.80
N MET A 170 -27.43 -39.23 -12.78
CA MET A 170 -26.00 -39.59 -12.81
C MET A 170 -25.66 -40.76 -13.74
N ILE A 171 -26.69 -41.47 -14.22
CA ILE A 171 -26.59 -42.52 -15.24
C ILE A 171 -26.27 -41.91 -16.60
N LEU A 172 -26.77 -40.69 -16.86
CA LEU A 172 -26.64 -40.01 -18.15
C LEU A 172 -25.27 -39.32 -18.24
N GLU A 173 -24.51 -39.69 -19.25
CA GLU A 173 -23.11 -39.28 -19.39
C GLU A 173 -22.95 -37.75 -19.45
N PHE A 174 -23.77 -37.08 -20.27
CA PHE A 174 -23.71 -35.62 -20.43
C PHE A 174 -23.97 -34.87 -19.12
N TYR A 175 -24.94 -35.33 -18.31
CA TYR A 175 -25.23 -34.76 -17.00
C TYR A 175 -24.06 -35.00 -16.03
N ARG A 176 -23.56 -36.25 -15.97
CA ARG A 176 -22.42 -36.63 -15.11
C ARG A 176 -21.17 -35.84 -15.43
N ASN A 177 -20.82 -35.71 -16.71
CA ASN A 177 -19.62 -35.01 -17.18
C ASN A 177 -19.70 -33.52 -16.89
N TYR A 178 -20.86 -32.88 -17.13
CA TYR A 178 -21.10 -31.49 -16.71
C TYR A 178 -20.95 -31.30 -15.20
N LYS A 179 -21.58 -32.17 -14.38
CA LYS A 179 -21.50 -32.05 -12.91
C LYS A 179 -20.08 -32.25 -12.38
N ARG A 180 -19.30 -33.17 -12.96
CA ARG A 180 -17.88 -33.35 -12.66
C ARG A 180 -17.06 -32.12 -13.03
N ALA A 181 -17.21 -31.60 -14.25
CA ALA A 181 -16.50 -30.40 -14.69
C ALA A 181 -16.83 -29.19 -13.79
N LYS A 182 -18.10 -29.00 -13.43
CA LYS A 182 -18.56 -27.97 -12.50
C LYS A 182 -18.00 -28.14 -11.08
N ARG A 183 -17.81 -29.38 -10.61
CA ARG A 183 -17.16 -29.64 -9.32
C ARG A 183 -15.67 -29.32 -9.38
N HIS A 184 -14.97 -29.78 -10.41
CA HIS A 184 -13.54 -29.53 -10.59
C HIS A 184 -13.23 -28.03 -10.67
N PHE A 185 -14.01 -27.27 -11.44
CA PHE A 185 -13.87 -25.82 -11.50
C PHE A 185 -14.05 -25.16 -10.13
N ARG A 186 -15.11 -25.52 -9.38
CA ARG A 186 -15.37 -24.95 -8.04
C ARG A 186 -14.24 -25.26 -7.05
N VAL A 187 -13.84 -26.53 -6.96
CA VAL A 187 -12.76 -26.95 -6.06
C VAL A 187 -11.44 -26.24 -6.41
N ALA A 188 -11.11 -26.13 -7.69
CA ALA A 188 -9.89 -25.43 -8.11
C ALA A 188 -9.94 -23.94 -7.80
N LEU A 189 -11.09 -23.29 -8.02
CA LEU A 189 -11.27 -21.87 -7.70
C LEU A 189 -11.14 -21.62 -6.20
N ASP A 190 -11.80 -22.42 -5.36
CA ASP A 190 -11.75 -22.30 -3.90
C ASP A 190 -10.33 -22.55 -3.38
N ASN A 191 -9.64 -23.57 -3.88
CA ASN A 191 -8.25 -23.85 -3.51
C ASN A 191 -7.31 -22.69 -3.86
N LYS A 192 -7.40 -22.15 -5.09
CA LYS A 192 -6.55 -21.04 -5.50
C LYS A 192 -6.86 -19.76 -4.74
N PHE A 193 -8.14 -19.51 -4.43
CA PHE A 193 -8.54 -18.39 -3.59
C PHE A 193 -7.98 -18.50 -2.16
N ASN A 194 -8.12 -19.68 -1.54
CA ASN A 194 -7.60 -19.93 -0.19
C ASN A 194 -6.07 -19.77 -0.14
N ASN A 195 -5.36 -20.26 -1.15
CA ASN A 195 -3.91 -20.08 -1.23
C ASN A 195 -3.50 -18.61 -1.38
N TYR A 196 -4.23 -17.85 -2.20
CA TYR A 196 -4.03 -16.41 -2.31
C TYR A 196 -4.25 -15.69 -0.99
N MET A 197 -5.34 -15.99 -0.27
CA MET A 197 -5.60 -15.38 1.03
C MET A 197 -4.48 -15.70 2.04
N LYS A 198 -4.03 -16.97 2.08
CA LYS A 198 -2.90 -17.38 2.93
C LYS A 198 -1.62 -16.61 2.60
N SER A 199 -1.28 -16.40 1.33
CA SER A 199 -0.09 -15.63 0.96
C SER A 199 -0.20 -14.17 1.37
N VAL A 200 -1.38 -13.55 1.21
CA VAL A 200 -1.60 -12.15 1.62
C VAL A 200 -1.40 -11.98 3.13
N TYR A 201 -1.96 -12.88 3.96
CA TYR A 201 -1.75 -12.80 5.41
C TYR A 201 -0.29 -13.05 5.81
N HIS A 202 0.39 -13.98 5.14
CA HIS A 202 1.81 -14.23 5.40
C HIS A 202 2.70 -13.00 5.09
N ASP A 203 2.43 -12.31 3.98
CA ASP A 203 3.15 -11.08 3.63
C ASP A 203 2.91 -9.98 4.66
N LEU A 204 1.69 -9.82 5.16
CA LEU A 204 1.35 -8.83 6.19
C LEU A 204 2.04 -9.13 7.52
N ASP A 205 2.05 -10.38 7.94
CA ASP A 205 2.73 -10.81 9.18
C ASP A 205 4.25 -10.62 9.08
N THR A 206 4.84 -10.90 7.93
CA THR A 206 6.28 -10.74 7.71
C THR A 206 6.68 -9.27 7.73
N ARG A 207 5.87 -8.40 7.11
CA ARG A 207 6.11 -6.95 7.07
C ARG A 207 5.85 -6.25 8.40
N SER A 208 4.95 -6.80 9.23
CA SER A 208 4.66 -6.25 10.56
C SER A 208 5.71 -6.62 11.62
N ARG A 209 6.64 -7.52 11.28
CA ARG A 209 7.75 -7.95 12.13
C ARG A 209 9.11 -7.32 11.75
N MET A 210 9.14 -6.52 10.70
CA MET A 210 10.26 -5.65 10.32
C MET A 210 10.02 -4.24 10.83
#